data_AF-A0A060XWE4-F1
#
_entry.id   AF-A0A060XWE4-F1
#
_cell.length_a   1.000
_cell.length_b   1.000
_cell.length_c   1.000
_cell.angle_alpha   90.00
_cell.angle_beta   90.00
_cell.angle_gamma   90.00
#
_symmetry.space_group_name_H-M   'P 1'
#
loop_
_entity.id
_entity.type
_entity.pdbx_description
1 polymer ?
#
loop_
_entity_poly.entity_id
_entity_poly.type
_entity_poly.pdbx_seq_one_letter_code
_entity_poly.pdbx_strand_id
1 'polypeptide(L)'
;MENIEETPFRITHTVQALGSALRGEPQNVPDANGLGSGGRISSEPEKLWFKESSAKNLRNRDFLSPTTVLNTLYADGQVPPAVMVRVQSLRGTGVLPVAGGELIGEGLRVWVDRTAAFQKVLSDVSVYLKPPCQRQGCVVLNCPALHPKPNVPSPDTLTLGQLRTVLLTDHLGALLRRQGFIVSCCPVLPEESDIIVFLRLLGIDWPTVPISWTNDEREENILEALQNSPYREREETDGGRRESEGKNTDGDKEEMLRVNLKRVFQEEQLPGYDPSLGSCTGETNNIDLLTWGLVVNVLTYE
;
A
#
# COMPACT_ATOMS: atom_id res chain seq x y z
N MET A 1 6.88 12.65 -36.62
CA MET A 1 5.70 12.96 -35.79
C MET A 1 6.07 12.53 -34.40
N GLU A 2 6.33 13.48 -33.52
CA GLU A 2 6.66 13.21 -32.12
C GLU A 2 5.46 12.52 -31.46
N ASN A 3 5.71 11.33 -30.93
CA ASN A 3 4.72 10.55 -30.20
C ASN A 3 4.59 11.26 -28.84
N ILE A 4 3.67 12.22 -28.72
CA ILE A 4 3.33 12.81 -27.44
C ILE A 4 2.80 11.65 -26.60
N GLU A 5 3.57 11.21 -25.60
CA GLU A 5 3.11 10.21 -24.64
C GLU A 5 1.81 10.72 -24.01
N GLU A 6 0.68 10.21 -24.49
CA GLU A 6 -0.62 10.64 -24.01
C GLU A 6 -0.80 10.09 -22.59
N THR A 7 -0.64 10.96 -21.60
CA THR A 7 -0.83 10.60 -20.20
C THR A 7 -2.29 10.17 -19.95
N PRO A 8 -2.52 9.13 -19.15
CA PRO A 8 -3.87 8.67 -18.84
C PRO A 8 -4.64 9.76 -18.11
N PHE A 9 -5.96 9.77 -18.27
CA PHE A 9 -6.82 10.70 -17.55
C PHE A 9 -6.62 10.60 -16.03
N ARG A 10 -6.41 11.76 -15.40
CA ARG A 10 -6.33 11.90 -13.95
C ARG A 10 -7.31 12.98 -13.50
N ILE A 11 -8.10 12.67 -12.48
CA ILE A 11 -9.05 13.62 -11.88
C ILE A 11 -8.31 14.85 -11.36
N THR A 12 -7.14 14.66 -10.76
CA THR A 12 -6.26 15.73 -10.26
C THR A 12 -5.86 16.70 -11.37
N HIS A 13 -5.37 16.20 -12.51
CA HIS A 13 -5.01 17.04 -13.66
C HIS A 13 -6.23 17.81 -14.18
N THR A 14 -7.39 17.16 -14.22
CA THR A 14 -8.64 17.80 -14.66
C THR A 14 -9.05 18.94 -13.72
N VAL A 15 -9.02 18.71 -12.40
CA VAL A 15 -9.36 19.74 -11.39
C VAL A 15 -8.39 20.92 -11.43
N GLN A 16 -7.08 20.66 -11.59
CA GLN A 16 -6.07 21.71 -11.73
C GLN A 16 -6.26 22.53 -13.01
N ALA A 17 -6.52 21.87 -14.12
CA ALA A 17 -6.76 22.51 -15.41
C ALA A 17 -8.06 23.36 -15.40
N LEU A 18 -9.14 22.85 -14.80
CA LEU A 18 -10.38 23.59 -14.57
C LEU A 18 -10.15 24.81 -13.66
N GLY A 19 -9.40 24.65 -12.57
CA GLY A 19 -9.05 25.74 -11.67
C GLY A 19 -8.25 26.84 -12.37
N SER A 20 -7.26 26.47 -13.17
CA SER A 20 -6.43 27.41 -13.94
C SER A 20 -7.26 28.16 -14.98
N ALA A 21 -8.13 27.46 -15.73
CA ALA A 21 -9.05 28.08 -16.68
C ALA A 21 -10.02 29.06 -16.01
N LEU A 22 -10.52 28.70 -14.82
CA LEU A 22 -11.39 29.54 -14.00
C LEU A 22 -10.68 30.78 -13.50
N ARG A 23 -9.38 30.74 -13.16
CA ARG A 23 -8.61 31.91 -12.74
C ARG A 23 -8.09 32.75 -13.92
N GLY A 24 -8.02 32.16 -15.11
CA GLY A 24 -7.40 32.81 -16.27
C GLY A 24 -5.88 32.78 -16.24
N GLU A 25 -5.28 31.83 -15.51
CA GLU A 25 -3.84 31.60 -15.52
C GLU A 25 -3.44 30.87 -16.81
N PRO A 26 -2.32 31.25 -17.45
CA PRO A 26 -1.80 30.50 -18.59
C PRO A 26 -1.50 29.06 -18.16
N GLN A 27 -1.88 28.11 -19.00
CA GLN A 27 -1.58 26.69 -18.82
C GLN A 27 -0.06 26.57 -18.76
N ASN A 28 0.52 26.24 -17.60
CA ASN A 28 1.96 26.04 -17.45
C ASN A 28 2.40 24.93 -18.42
N VAL A 29 2.96 25.33 -19.55
CA VAL A 29 3.74 24.46 -20.42
C VAL A 29 5.03 24.21 -19.65
N PRO A 30 5.40 22.96 -19.33
CA PRO A 30 6.72 22.69 -18.82
C PRO A 30 7.71 22.89 -19.97
N ASP A 31 8.23 24.10 -20.11
CA ASP A 31 9.29 24.38 -21.06
C ASP A 31 10.56 23.64 -20.61
N ALA A 32 10.99 22.73 -21.47
CA ALA A 32 12.33 22.18 -21.43
C ALA A 32 13.35 23.34 -21.55
N ASN A 33 14.29 23.36 -20.61
CA ASN A 33 15.51 24.18 -20.54
C ASN A 33 15.44 25.47 -19.70
N GLY A 34 15.84 25.32 -18.43
CA GLY A 34 17.03 26.03 -17.92
C GLY A 34 16.87 27.38 -17.24
N LEU A 35 17.30 27.39 -15.97
CA LEU A 35 17.79 28.52 -15.17
C LEU A 35 16.76 29.49 -14.55
N GLY A 36 16.46 29.21 -13.27
CA GLY A 36 16.67 30.19 -12.20
C GLY A 36 15.53 31.18 -11.96
N SER A 37 14.62 30.84 -11.04
CA SER A 37 14.15 31.81 -10.05
C SER A 37 13.55 31.05 -8.86
N GLY A 38 14.10 31.28 -7.68
CA GLY A 38 13.64 30.72 -6.41
C GLY A 38 12.24 31.21 -6.07
N GLY A 39 11.22 30.54 -6.59
CA GLY A 39 9.85 30.68 -6.16
C GLY A 39 9.67 29.89 -4.88
N ARG A 40 9.54 30.60 -3.76
CA ARG A 40 9.09 30.05 -2.47
C ARG A 40 7.92 29.11 -2.75
N ILE A 41 8.10 27.82 -2.48
CA ILE A 41 7.02 26.84 -2.51
C ILE A 41 6.04 27.30 -1.43
N SER A 42 4.98 27.99 -1.85
CA SER A 42 3.89 28.42 -1.00
C SER A 42 3.24 27.16 -0.47
N SER A 43 3.56 26.79 0.77
CA SER A 43 2.95 25.70 1.52
C SER A 43 1.57 26.10 2.04
N GLU A 44 0.74 26.72 1.19
CA GLU A 44 -0.70 26.81 1.43
C GLU A 44 -1.36 25.60 0.78
N PRO A 45 -2.32 24.94 1.44
CA PRO A 45 -3.08 23.87 0.81
C PRO A 45 -3.69 24.41 -0.48
N GLU A 46 -3.34 23.78 -1.61
CA GLU A 46 -3.77 24.19 -2.95
C GLU A 46 -5.29 24.44 -2.91
N LYS A 47 -5.70 25.71 -2.98
CA LYS A 47 -7.11 26.09 -2.81
C LYS A 47 -7.91 25.36 -3.89
N LEU A 48 -8.78 24.43 -3.48
CA LEU A 48 -9.57 23.63 -4.42
C LEU A 48 -10.66 24.49 -5.05
N TRP A 49 -10.43 24.90 -6.31
CA TRP A 49 -11.35 25.72 -7.08
C TRP A 49 -12.53 24.92 -7.64
N PHE A 50 -12.31 23.61 -7.89
CA PHE A 50 -13.36 22.68 -8.29
C PHE A 50 -13.36 21.47 -7.36
N LYS A 51 -14.55 20.90 -7.17
CA LYS A 51 -14.77 19.63 -6.47
C LYS A 51 -15.35 18.62 -7.44
N GLU A 52 -14.92 17.37 -7.31
CA GLU A 52 -15.59 16.23 -7.93
C GLU A 52 -17.00 16.07 -7.36
N SER A 53 -17.94 15.71 -8.21
CA SER A 53 -19.33 15.49 -7.81
C SER A 53 -19.49 14.15 -7.09
N SER A 54 -20.27 14.16 -6.01
CA SER A 54 -20.64 12.92 -5.34
C SER A 54 -21.52 12.04 -6.23
N ALA A 55 -21.59 10.73 -5.93
CA ALA A 55 -22.36 9.75 -6.69
C ALA A 55 -23.83 10.16 -6.95
N LYS A 56 -24.45 10.87 -6.00
CA LYS A 56 -25.84 11.36 -6.12
C LYS A 56 -26.01 12.45 -7.19
N ASN A 57 -24.93 13.18 -7.51
CA ASN A 57 -24.95 14.33 -8.42
C ASN A 57 -24.36 14.04 -9.80
N LEU A 58 -23.74 12.86 -10.00
CA LEU A 58 -23.15 12.45 -11.28
C LEU A 58 -24.16 12.38 -12.43
N ARG A 59 -25.47 12.40 -12.20
CA ARG A 59 -26.43 12.52 -13.31
C ARG A 59 -26.43 13.91 -13.96
N ASN A 60 -26.07 14.94 -13.18
CA ASN A 60 -26.29 16.34 -13.56
C ASN A 60 -25.00 17.14 -13.76
N ARG A 61 -23.86 16.64 -13.28
CA ARG A 61 -22.53 17.27 -13.35
C ARG A 61 -21.44 16.29 -12.93
N ASP A 62 -20.22 16.53 -13.39
CA ASP A 62 -19.02 15.79 -12.97
C ASP A 62 -18.16 16.62 -12.01
N PHE A 63 -18.08 17.93 -12.23
CA PHE A 63 -17.37 18.87 -11.35
C PHE A 63 -18.24 20.07 -10.97
N LEU A 64 -17.94 20.69 -9.83
CA LEU A 64 -18.60 21.91 -9.35
C LEU A 64 -17.57 22.87 -8.76
N SER A 65 -17.58 24.12 -9.21
CA SER A 65 -17.00 25.25 -8.47
C SER A 65 -18.12 25.95 -7.71
N PRO A 66 -18.20 25.82 -6.37
CA PRO A 66 -19.30 26.39 -5.58
C PRO A 66 -19.38 27.92 -5.71
N THR A 67 -20.58 28.49 -5.54
CA THR A 67 -20.79 29.95 -5.55
C THR A 67 -19.87 30.68 -4.56
N THR A 68 -19.59 30.09 -3.39
CA THR A 68 -18.64 30.65 -2.42
C THR A 68 -17.24 30.81 -2.98
N VAL A 69 -16.79 29.88 -3.83
CA VAL A 69 -15.50 29.96 -4.52
C VAL A 69 -15.56 31.02 -5.62
N LEU A 70 -16.64 31.03 -6.41
CA LEU A 70 -16.82 32.01 -7.48
C LEU A 70 -16.85 33.45 -6.97
N ASN A 71 -17.49 33.70 -5.83
CA ASN A 71 -17.52 35.01 -5.17
C ASN A 71 -16.12 35.52 -4.77
N THR A 72 -15.12 34.63 -4.64
CA THR A 72 -13.74 35.06 -4.38
C THR A 72 -13.00 35.51 -5.64
N LEU A 73 -13.52 35.22 -6.83
CA LEU A 73 -12.91 35.55 -8.12
C LEU A 73 -13.72 36.60 -8.90
N TYR A 74 -15.04 36.57 -8.78
CA TYR A 74 -15.95 37.33 -9.61
C TYR A 74 -17.03 38.00 -8.76
N ALA A 75 -17.34 39.25 -9.09
CA ALA A 75 -18.42 40.01 -8.45
C ALA A 75 -19.75 39.24 -8.57
N ASP A 76 -20.45 39.10 -7.44
CA ASP A 76 -21.71 38.36 -7.32
C ASP A 76 -21.67 36.90 -7.83
N GLY A 77 -20.47 36.32 -7.95
CA GLY A 77 -20.26 34.96 -8.45
C GLY A 77 -20.56 34.81 -9.94
N GLN A 78 -20.71 35.92 -10.66
CA GLN A 78 -21.01 35.94 -12.09
C GLN A 78 -19.76 35.58 -12.90
N VAL A 79 -19.76 34.38 -13.51
CA VAL A 79 -18.62 33.92 -14.32
C VAL A 79 -18.65 34.62 -15.69
N PRO A 80 -17.62 35.39 -16.07
CA PRO A 80 -17.56 36.05 -17.37
C PRO A 80 -17.65 35.05 -18.54
N PRO A 81 -18.31 35.42 -19.67
CA PRO A 81 -18.44 34.55 -20.84
C PRO A 81 -17.09 34.04 -21.38
N ALA A 82 -16.05 34.88 -21.36
CA ALA A 82 -14.70 34.49 -21.77
C ALA A 82 -14.11 33.35 -20.92
N VAL A 83 -14.44 33.31 -19.61
CA VAL A 83 -14.00 32.25 -18.70
C VAL A 83 -14.75 30.96 -18.99
N MET A 84 -16.05 31.04 -19.27
CA MET A 84 -16.87 29.90 -19.67
C MET A 84 -16.34 29.25 -20.95
N VAL A 85 -16.00 30.07 -21.96
CA VAL A 85 -15.38 29.58 -23.20
C VAL A 85 -14.08 28.84 -22.90
N ARG A 86 -13.19 29.39 -22.05
CA ARG A 86 -11.94 28.72 -21.67
C ARG A 86 -12.19 27.37 -21.01
N VAL A 87 -13.09 27.31 -20.03
CA VAL A 87 -13.46 26.06 -19.33
C VAL A 87 -14.01 25.01 -20.29
N GLN A 88 -14.87 25.39 -21.24
CA GLN A 88 -15.45 24.46 -22.22
C GLN A 88 -14.44 24.03 -23.30
N SER A 89 -13.51 24.92 -23.66
CA SER A 89 -12.41 24.65 -24.60
C SER A 89 -11.23 23.90 -23.97
N LEU A 90 -11.32 23.51 -22.69
CA LEU A 90 -10.22 22.88 -21.98
C LEU A 90 -9.79 21.58 -22.68
N ARG A 91 -8.51 21.53 -23.04
CA ARG A 91 -7.84 20.35 -23.59
C ARG A 91 -6.48 20.21 -22.92
N GLY A 92 -5.94 18.99 -22.89
CA GLY A 92 -4.62 18.74 -22.32
C GLY A 92 -4.37 17.26 -22.08
N THR A 93 -3.10 16.92 -21.93
CA THR A 93 -2.65 15.57 -21.59
C THR A 93 -3.16 15.18 -20.20
N GLY A 94 -3.83 14.03 -20.07
CA GLY A 94 -4.39 13.55 -18.81
C GLY A 94 -5.61 14.32 -18.28
N VAL A 95 -6.13 15.30 -19.04
CA VAL A 95 -7.34 16.06 -18.68
C VAL A 95 -8.57 15.43 -19.35
N LEU A 96 -9.64 15.21 -18.59
CA LEU A 96 -10.89 14.68 -19.14
C LEU A 96 -11.49 15.65 -20.17
N PRO A 97 -12.03 15.15 -21.29
CA PRO A 97 -12.64 16.00 -22.32
C PRO A 97 -13.88 16.68 -21.75
N VAL A 98 -13.89 18.02 -21.73
CA VAL A 98 -15.04 18.80 -21.25
C VAL A 98 -16.08 18.89 -22.37
N ALA A 99 -17.33 18.50 -22.07
CA ALA A 99 -18.46 18.61 -23.00
C ALA A 99 -19.24 19.92 -22.79
N GLY A 100 -19.25 20.46 -21.57
CA GLY A 100 -19.94 21.70 -21.29
C GLY A 100 -19.88 22.12 -19.83
N GLY A 101 -20.47 23.28 -19.57
CA GLY A 101 -20.61 23.80 -18.22
C GLY A 101 -21.62 24.94 -18.19
N GLU A 102 -22.21 25.15 -17.01
CA GLU A 102 -23.29 26.10 -16.79
C GLU A 102 -23.24 26.67 -15.38
N LEU A 103 -23.57 27.96 -15.26
CA LEU A 103 -23.74 28.61 -13.97
C LEU A 103 -25.15 28.35 -13.44
N ILE A 104 -25.23 27.76 -12.25
CA ILE A 104 -26.47 27.55 -11.49
C ILE A 104 -26.37 28.23 -10.12
N GLY A 105 -27.47 28.29 -9.36
CA GLY A 105 -27.47 28.91 -8.02
C GLY A 105 -26.43 28.33 -7.05
N GLU A 106 -26.09 27.04 -7.20
CA GLU A 106 -25.07 26.35 -6.39
C GLU A 106 -23.62 26.66 -6.83
N GLY A 107 -23.43 27.19 -8.04
CA GLY A 107 -22.13 27.52 -8.61
C GLY A 107 -21.99 27.09 -10.07
N LEU A 108 -20.74 26.99 -10.54
CA LEU A 108 -20.43 26.58 -11.91
C LEU A 108 -20.31 25.05 -11.98
N ARG A 109 -21.30 24.41 -12.60
CA ARG A 109 -21.25 22.97 -12.90
C ARG A 109 -20.55 22.72 -14.23
N VAL A 110 -19.78 21.64 -14.29
CA VAL A 110 -19.08 21.18 -15.50
C VAL A 110 -19.32 19.69 -15.68
N TRP A 111 -19.53 19.26 -16.92
CA TRP A 111 -19.66 17.84 -17.27
C TRP A 111 -18.68 17.48 -18.38
N VAL A 112 -18.20 16.24 -18.32
CA VAL A 112 -17.25 15.68 -19.27
C VAL A 112 -17.99 15.00 -20.41
N ASP A 113 -17.34 14.91 -21.57
CA ASP A 113 -17.75 14.01 -22.64
C ASP A 113 -17.46 12.58 -22.19
N ARG A 114 -18.45 11.96 -21.54
CA ARG A 114 -18.33 10.61 -21.00
C ARG A 114 -18.09 9.58 -22.09
N THR A 115 -18.66 9.78 -23.27
CA THR A 115 -18.49 8.85 -24.39
C THR A 115 -17.05 8.88 -24.88
N ALA A 116 -16.51 10.07 -25.13
CA ALA A 116 -15.10 10.22 -25.53
C ALA A 116 -14.13 9.75 -24.44
N ALA A 117 -14.42 10.10 -23.18
CA ALA A 117 -13.61 9.66 -22.04
C ALA A 117 -13.60 8.14 -21.92
N PHE A 118 -14.78 7.51 -21.98
CA PHE A 118 -14.93 6.06 -21.86
C PHE A 118 -14.28 5.32 -23.03
N GLN A 119 -14.45 5.80 -24.26
CA GLN A 119 -13.78 5.22 -25.42
C GLN A 119 -12.26 5.23 -25.25
N LYS A 120 -11.66 6.37 -24.84
CA LYS A 120 -10.22 6.43 -24.62
C LYS A 120 -9.74 5.54 -23.48
N VAL A 121 -10.49 5.44 -22.38
CA VAL A 121 -10.18 4.52 -21.28
C VAL A 121 -10.22 3.07 -21.75
N LEU A 122 -11.22 2.69 -22.55
CA LEU A 122 -11.31 1.33 -23.09
C LEU A 122 -10.20 1.01 -24.10
N SER A 123 -9.80 1.99 -24.91
CA SER A 123 -8.71 1.82 -25.88
C SER A 123 -7.35 1.58 -25.21
N ASP A 124 -7.15 2.05 -23.97
CA ASP A 124 -5.91 1.84 -23.21
C ASP A 124 -6.16 1.44 -21.76
N VAL A 125 -7.03 0.44 -21.56
CA VAL A 125 -7.39 -0.06 -20.22
C VAL A 125 -6.15 -0.51 -19.44
N SER A 126 -5.12 -0.98 -20.15
CA SER A 126 -3.88 -1.46 -19.57
C SER A 126 -3.19 -0.40 -18.71
N VAL A 127 -3.18 0.86 -19.16
CA VAL A 127 -2.52 1.96 -18.44
C VAL A 127 -3.26 2.33 -17.15
N TYR A 128 -4.58 2.20 -17.12
CA TYR A 128 -5.37 2.44 -15.91
C TYR A 128 -5.29 1.31 -14.89
N LEU A 129 -5.00 0.09 -15.35
CA LEU A 129 -4.78 -1.08 -14.49
C LEU A 129 -3.34 -1.22 -14.02
N LYS A 130 -2.40 -0.42 -14.56
CA LYS A 130 -1.02 -0.39 -14.09
C LYS A 130 -0.97 0.16 -12.67
N PRO A 131 -0.27 -0.52 -11.75
CA PRO A 131 -0.06 0.00 -10.41
C PRO A 131 0.69 1.33 -10.47
N PRO A 132 0.38 2.27 -9.56
CA PRO A 132 0.86 3.65 -9.63
C PRO A 132 2.37 3.82 -9.45
N CYS A 133 3.08 2.81 -8.92
CA CYS A 133 4.54 2.77 -8.82
C CYS A 133 5.01 1.32 -8.93
N GLN A 134 6.05 1.06 -9.72
CA GLN A 134 6.89 -0.13 -9.55
C GLN A 134 7.76 0.10 -8.32
N ARG A 135 7.31 -0.41 -7.17
CA ARG A 135 8.12 -0.40 -5.95
C ARG A 135 8.99 -1.64 -5.97
N GLN A 136 10.27 -1.49 -5.62
CA GLN A 136 11.19 -2.62 -5.49
C GLN A 136 11.37 -2.96 -4.00
N GLY A 137 11.30 -4.25 -3.68
CA GLY A 137 11.47 -4.74 -2.32
C GLY A 137 10.93 -6.15 -2.13
N CYS A 138 11.34 -6.81 -1.05
CA CYS A 138 10.79 -8.08 -0.58
C CYS A 138 9.78 -7.88 0.56
N VAL A 139 8.64 -8.57 0.52
CA VAL A 139 7.64 -8.57 1.59
C VAL A 139 7.36 -10.00 2.02
N VAL A 140 7.40 -10.24 3.34
CA VAL A 140 6.95 -11.51 3.92
C VAL A 140 5.56 -11.32 4.51
N LEU A 141 4.61 -12.13 4.06
CA LEU A 141 3.25 -12.15 4.57
C LEU A 141 3.03 -13.36 5.46
N ASN A 142 2.92 -13.12 6.76
CA ASN A 142 2.59 -14.15 7.73
C ASN A 142 1.08 -14.44 7.72
N CYS A 143 0.71 -15.72 7.69
CA CYS A 143 -0.66 -16.20 7.74
C CYS A 143 -0.85 -17.14 8.94
N PRO A 144 -1.24 -16.59 10.11
CA PRO A 144 -1.38 -17.39 11.32
C PRO A 144 -2.40 -18.51 11.23
N ALA A 145 -3.36 -18.40 10.32
CA ALA A 145 -4.38 -19.40 10.08
C ALA A 145 -3.84 -20.73 9.51
N LEU A 146 -2.65 -20.71 8.91
CA LEU A 146 -2.03 -21.86 8.27
C LEU A 146 -0.83 -22.39 9.05
N HIS A 147 -0.49 -21.80 10.20
CA HIS A 147 0.55 -22.35 11.06
C HIS A 147 0.11 -23.70 11.63
N PRO A 148 1.00 -24.71 11.64
CA PRO A 148 0.73 -26.00 12.22
C PRO A 148 0.66 -25.87 13.74
N LYS A 149 -0.54 -25.67 14.31
CA LYS A 149 -0.73 -25.72 15.77
C LYS A 149 -2.09 -26.31 16.13
N PRO A 150 -2.18 -27.35 16.99
CA PRO A 150 -1.22 -28.44 17.24
C PRO A 150 -1.29 -29.56 16.19
N ASN A 151 -2.09 -29.40 15.14
CA ASN A 151 -2.23 -30.36 14.04
C ASN A 151 -1.92 -29.67 12.71
N VAL A 152 -1.49 -30.44 11.71
CA VAL A 152 -1.36 -29.96 10.32
C VAL A 152 -2.72 -29.37 9.91
N PRO A 153 -2.77 -28.12 9.41
CA PRO A 153 -4.03 -27.52 9.00
C PRO A 153 -4.68 -28.41 7.94
N SER A 154 -5.91 -28.81 8.20
CA SER A 154 -6.74 -29.55 7.24
C SER A 154 -7.97 -28.72 6.88
N PRO A 155 -8.58 -28.94 5.70
CA PRO A 155 -9.78 -28.22 5.29
C PRO A 155 -10.91 -28.29 6.34
N ASP A 156 -11.06 -29.44 7.01
CA ASP A 156 -12.11 -29.69 7.99
C ASP A 156 -11.89 -28.95 9.33
N THR A 157 -10.65 -28.56 9.60
CA THR A 157 -10.27 -27.83 10.84
C THR A 157 -10.27 -26.32 10.67
N LEU A 158 -10.35 -25.82 9.42
CA LEU A 158 -10.25 -24.41 9.11
C LEU A 158 -11.58 -23.70 9.37
N THR A 159 -11.63 -22.85 10.39
CA THR A 159 -12.81 -22.01 10.64
C THR A 159 -12.99 -20.96 9.53
N LEU A 160 -14.21 -20.45 9.36
CA LEU A 160 -14.47 -19.35 8.41
C LEU A 160 -13.63 -18.10 8.70
N GLY A 161 -13.32 -17.83 9.98
CA GLY A 161 -12.44 -16.75 10.38
C GLY A 161 -11.01 -16.95 9.89
N GLN A 162 -10.48 -18.17 10.02
CA GLN A 162 -9.16 -18.54 9.50
C GLN A 162 -9.12 -18.52 7.98
N LEU A 163 -10.14 -19.05 7.30
CA LEU A 163 -10.24 -18.97 5.84
C LEU A 163 -10.25 -17.53 5.34
N ARG A 164 -10.98 -16.64 6.02
CA ARG A 164 -10.96 -15.20 5.71
C ARG A 164 -9.54 -14.64 5.81
N THR A 165 -8.79 -15.00 6.85
CA THR A 165 -7.39 -14.58 6.99
C THR A 165 -6.55 -15.06 5.81
N VAL A 166 -6.68 -16.32 5.39
CA VAL A 166 -5.96 -16.85 4.22
C VAL A 166 -6.28 -16.07 2.94
N LEU A 167 -7.56 -15.85 2.66
CA LEU A 167 -8.02 -15.09 1.49
C LEU A 167 -7.50 -13.65 1.49
N LEU A 168 -7.48 -13.00 2.65
CA LEU A 168 -6.95 -11.64 2.78
C LEU A 168 -5.44 -11.62 2.55
N THR A 169 -4.71 -12.59 3.11
CA THR A 169 -3.25 -12.68 2.92
C THR A 169 -2.89 -12.95 1.46
N ASP A 170 -3.58 -13.88 0.79
CA ASP A 170 -3.40 -14.17 -0.63
C ASP A 170 -3.66 -12.92 -1.50
N HIS A 171 -4.81 -12.26 -1.28
CA HIS A 171 -5.17 -11.07 -2.03
C HIS A 171 -4.17 -9.92 -1.82
N LEU A 172 -3.73 -9.70 -0.58
CA LEU A 172 -2.71 -8.71 -0.28
C LEU A 172 -1.39 -9.04 -1.00
N GLY A 173 -0.99 -10.32 -1.02
CA GLY A 173 0.19 -10.77 -1.75
C GLY A 173 0.08 -10.51 -3.25
N ALA A 174 -1.06 -10.80 -3.85
CA ALA A 174 -1.31 -10.51 -5.27
C ALA A 174 -1.24 -9.00 -5.57
N LEU A 175 -1.81 -8.15 -4.70
CA LEU A 175 -1.74 -6.70 -4.85
C LEU A 175 -0.30 -6.17 -4.75
N LEU A 176 0.48 -6.67 -3.79
CA LEU A 176 1.88 -6.28 -3.61
C LEU A 176 2.75 -6.75 -4.78
N ARG A 177 2.58 -7.99 -5.26
CA ARG A 177 3.29 -8.47 -6.45
C ARG A 177 2.98 -7.63 -7.68
N ARG A 178 1.71 -7.24 -7.88
CA ARG A 178 1.34 -6.32 -8.96
C ARG A 178 2.08 -4.99 -8.85
N GLN A 179 2.27 -4.47 -7.63
CA GLN A 179 3.03 -3.24 -7.38
C GLN A 179 4.56 -3.38 -7.55
N GLY A 180 5.07 -4.58 -7.86
CA GLY A 180 6.49 -4.82 -8.12
C GLY A 180 7.26 -5.45 -6.96
N PHE A 181 6.60 -5.73 -5.83
CA PHE A 181 7.26 -6.41 -4.70
C PHE A 181 7.46 -7.90 -4.97
N ILE A 182 8.59 -8.43 -4.50
CA ILE A 182 8.79 -9.87 -4.32
C ILE A 182 8.05 -10.27 -3.04
N VAL A 183 7.03 -11.11 -3.13
CA VAL A 183 6.22 -11.47 -1.96
C VAL A 183 6.35 -12.95 -1.64
N SER A 184 6.77 -13.25 -0.40
CA SER A 184 6.82 -14.61 0.16
C SER A 184 5.74 -14.76 1.23
N CYS A 185 4.89 -15.78 1.12
CA CYS A 185 3.91 -16.09 2.16
C CYS A 185 4.48 -17.13 3.14
N CYS A 186 4.13 -17.00 4.41
CA CYS A 186 4.52 -17.90 5.49
C CYS A 186 3.28 -18.33 6.27
N PRO A 187 3.12 -19.61 6.66
CA PRO A 187 4.06 -20.71 6.44
C PRO A 187 4.06 -21.24 5.00
N VAL A 188 5.10 -21.99 4.67
CA VAL A 188 5.17 -22.81 3.46
C VAL A 188 4.56 -24.17 3.80
N LEU A 189 3.66 -24.68 2.97
CA LEU A 189 2.91 -25.89 3.27
C LEU A 189 3.50 -27.12 2.54
N PRO A 190 3.32 -28.34 3.07
CA PRO A 190 3.73 -29.53 2.33
C PRO A 190 2.99 -29.64 1.00
N GLU A 191 3.74 -29.95 -0.07
CA GLU A 191 3.19 -30.32 -1.36
C GLU A 191 2.19 -31.46 -1.18
N GLU A 192 1.09 -31.40 -1.94
CA GLU A 192 0.03 -32.41 -1.94
C GLU A 192 -0.75 -32.58 -0.61
N SER A 193 -0.52 -31.74 0.39
CA SER A 193 -1.38 -31.71 1.59
C SER A 193 -2.83 -31.37 1.24
N ASP A 194 -3.80 -31.95 1.98
CA ASP A 194 -5.23 -31.73 1.77
C ASP A 194 -5.60 -30.24 1.79
N ILE A 195 -4.92 -29.46 2.64
CA ILE A 195 -5.08 -28.01 2.72
C ILE A 195 -4.63 -27.32 1.44
N ILE A 196 -3.50 -27.73 0.83
CA ILE A 196 -3.03 -27.15 -0.44
C ILE A 196 -3.99 -27.48 -1.58
N VAL A 197 -4.51 -28.71 -1.61
CA VAL A 197 -5.54 -29.09 -2.59
C VAL A 197 -6.78 -28.21 -2.44
N PHE A 198 -7.24 -28.00 -1.20
CA PHE A 198 -8.36 -27.12 -0.90
C PHE A 198 -8.11 -25.66 -1.29
N LEU A 199 -6.94 -25.10 -0.97
CA LEU A 199 -6.57 -23.74 -1.35
C LEU A 199 -6.53 -23.56 -2.88
N ARG A 200 -6.00 -24.54 -3.61
CA ARG A 200 -6.02 -24.53 -5.09
C ARG A 200 -7.44 -24.57 -5.67
N LEU A 201 -8.36 -25.31 -5.05
CA LEU A 201 -9.79 -25.29 -5.46
C LEU A 201 -10.42 -23.91 -5.28
N LEU A 202 -9.93 -23.11 -4.34
CA LEU A 202 -10.34 -21.71 -4.15
C LEU A 202 -9.59 -20.72 -5.07
N GLY A 203 -8.68 -21.22 -5.91
CA GLY A 203 -7.85 -20.38 -6.79
C GLY A 203 -6.68 -19.69 -6.07
N ILE A 204 -6.29 -20.17 -4.88
CA ILE A 204 -5.20 -19.63 -4.07
C ILE A 204 -3.92 -20.41 -4.39
N ASP A 205 -2.88 -19.69 -4.82
CA ASP A 205 -1.55 -20.25 -5.09
C ASP A 205 -0.63 -20.00 -3.89
N TRP A 206 -0.74 -20.89 -2.89
CA TRP A 206 0.05 -20.81 -1.66
C TRP A 206 1.41 -21.49 -1.81
N PRO A 207 2.50 -20.96 -1.24
CA PRO A 207 3.83 -21.57 -1.35
C PRO A 207 3.88 -22.99 -0.75
N THR A 208 4.57 -23.88 -1.45
CA THR A 208 4.75 -25.29 -1.07
C THR A 208 6.19 -25.75 -0.99
N VAL A 209 6.44 -26.80 -0.21
CA VAL A 209 7.72 -27.53 -0.12
C VAL A 209 7.52 -29.05 -0.26
N PRO A 210 8.49 -29.79 -0.82
CA PRO A 210 8.42 -31.25 -0.88
C PRO A 210 8.23 -31.88 0.50
N ILE A 211 7.44 -32.96 0.58
CA ILE A 211 7.12 -33.66 1.85
C ILE A 211 8.38 -34.19 2.56
N SER A 212 9.47 -34.43 1.83
CA SER A 212 10.76 -34.87 2.38
C SER A 212 11.56 -33.75 3.03
N TRP A 213 11.15 -32.49 2.89
CA TRP A 213 11.70 -31.38 3.67
C TRP A 213 10.98 -31.38 5.01
N THR A 214 11.56 -32.03 6.01
CA THR A 214 11.12 -31.81 7.39
C THR A 214 11.38 -30.35 7.71
N ASN A 215 10.35 -29.65 8.19
CA ASN A 215 10.52 -28.30 8.70
C ASN A 215 11.67 -28.29 9.73
N ASP A 216 11.82 -29.40 10.47
CA ASP A 216 12.90 -29.72 11.40
C ASP A 216 14.31 -29.37 10.91
N GLU A 217 14.75 -29.77 9.71
CA GLU A 217 16.12 -29.44 9.26
C GLU A 217 16.28 -27.93 9.00
N ARG A 218 15.25 -27.29 8.45
CA ARG A 218 15.27 -25.83 8.20
C ARG A 218 15.16 -25.05 9.50
N GLU A 219 14.34 -25.52 10.41
CA GLU A 219 14.11 -24.98 11.75
C GLU A 219 15.38 -25.12 12.59
N GLU A 220 16.05 -26.27 12.57
CA GLU A 220 17.34 -26.52 13.21
C GLU A 220 18.43 -25.62 12.59
N ASN A 221 18.49 -25.49 11.26
CA ASN A 221 19.42 -24.56 10.60
C ASN A 221 19.14 -23.08 10.94
N ILE A 222 17.87 -22.68 11.05
CA ILE A 222 17.49 -21.31 11.43
C ILE A 222 17.79 -21.08 12.92
N LEU A 223 17.49 -22.04 13.79
CA LEU A 223 17.85 -22.00 15.21
C LEU A 223 19.37 -21.91 15.37
N GLU A 224 20.13 -22.74 14.69
CA GLU A 224 21.59 -22.72 14.71
C GLU A 224 22.12 -21.36 14.21
N ALA A 225 21.57 -20.83 13.12
CA ALA A 225 21.94 -19.50 12.63
C ALA A 225 21.58 -18.37 13.62
N LEU A 226 20.43 -18.45 14.30
CA LEU A 226 20.01 -17.49 15.33
C LEU A 226 20.84 -17.63 16.61
N GLN A 227 21.21 -18.85 16.99
CA GLN A 227 22.09 -19.16 18.13
C GLN A 227 23.50 -18.60 17.92
N ASN A 228 23.99 -18.68 16.68
CA ASN A 228 25.30 -18.18 16.26
C ASN A 228 25.26 -16.71 15.78
N SER A 229 24.10 -16.06 15.83
CA SER A 229 23.96 -14.67 15.40
C SER A 229 24.74 -13.71 16.30
N PRO A 230 25.50 -12.75 15.72
CA PRO A 230 26.20 -11.72 16.51
C PRO A 230 25.23 -10.75 17.22
N TYR A 231 23.94 -10.81 16.88
CA TYR A 231 22.87 -10.00 17.45
C TYR A 231 22.05 -10.74 18.51
N ARG A 232 22.43 -11.98 18.86
CA ARG A 232 21.85 -12.72 19.98
C ARG A 232 22.08 -11.95 21.27
N GLU A 233 21.00 -11.70 22.00
CA GLU A 233 21.09 -11.14 23.34
C GLU A 233 21.55 -12.26 24.28
N ARG A 234 22.74 -12.10 24.85
CA ARG A 234 23.15 -12.93 25.98
C ARG A 234 22.31 -12.48 27.16
N GLU A 235 21.66 -13.41 27.87
CA GLU A 235 21.15 -13.11 29.19
C GLU A 235 22.32 -12.58 30.02
N GLU A 236 22.35 -11.27 30.24
CA GLU A 236 23.22 -10.70 31.25
C GLU A 236 22.76 -11.31 32.56
N THR A 237 23.62 -12.17 33.12
CA THR A 237 23.62 -12.51 34.54
C THR A 237 23.96 -11.21 35.27
N ASP A 238 22.98 -10.31 35.37
CA ASP A 238 23.17 -9.07 36.11
C ASP A 238 23.27 -9.43 37.59
N GLY A 239 24.51 -9.29 38.08
CA GLY A 239 24.86 -9.45 39.47
C GLY A 239 24.20 -8.35 40.30
N GLY A 240 22.95 -8.58 40.68
CA GLY A 240 22.16 -7.71 41.55
C GLY A 240 21.65 -8.44 42.78
N ARG A 241 22.56 -8.79 43.68
CA ARG A 241 22.34 -9.44 44.98
C ARG A 241 21.26 -8.71 45.81
N ARG A 242 20.09 -9.33 46.01
CA ARG A 242 19.33 -9.30 47.28
C ARG A 242 18.68 -10.66 47.52
N GLU A 243 19.23 -11.36 48.51
CA GLU A 243 18.66 -12.54 49.13
C GLU A 243 17.29 -12.21 49.71
N SER A 244 16.27 -12.99 49.32
CA SER A 244 15.17 -13.35 50.20
C SER A 244 14.64 -14.69 49.77
N GLU A 245 14.58 -15.57 50.76
CA GLU A 245 14.46 -17.03 50.67
C GLU A 245 13.15 -17.52 50.07
N GLY A 246 13.25 -18.70 49.44
CA GLY A 246 12.16 -19.67 49.41
C GLY A 246 11.35 -19.72 48.12
N LYS A 247 11.69 -20.65 47.22
CA LYS A 247 10.98 -21.92 47.03
C LYS A 247 11.43 -22.54 45.69
N ASN A 248 12.07 -23.70 45.77
CA ASN A 248 12.36 -24.54 44.62
C ASN A 248 11.04 -24.91 43.92
N THR A 249 10.92 -24.48 42.67
CA THR A 249 10.15 -25.19 41.65
C THR A 249 11.09 -25.37 40.48
N ASP A 250 11.72 -26.55 40.41
CA ASP A 250 12.20 -27.13 39.15
C ASP A 250 10.99 -27.21 38.22
N GLY A 251 10.90 -26.24 37.33
CA GLY A 251 10.11 -26.29 36.11
C GLY A 251 11.08 -25.91 35.01
N ASP A 252 11.23 -26.79 34.03
CA ASP A 252 12.05 -26.61 32.83
C ASP A 252 11.99 -25.15 32.36
N LYS A 253 13.05 -24.39 32.62
CA LYS A 253 13.22 -23.08 31.99
C LYS A 253 13.65 -23.36 30.57
N GLU A 254 12.67 -23.49 29.67
CA GLU A 254 12.93 -23.47 28.24
C GLU A 254 13.77 -22.24 27.92
N GLU A 255 14.95 -22.49 27.36
CA GLU A 255 15.95 -21.46 27.09
C GLU A 255 15.44 -20.59 25.93
N MET A 256 14.79 -19.47 26.25
CA MET A 256 14.18 -18.60 25.26
C MET A 256 15.27 -17.83 24.50
N LEU A 257 15.41 -18.09 23.20
CA LEU A 257 16.40 -17.45 22.36
C LEU A 257 15.92 -16.05 21.95
N ARG A 258 16.68 -15.02 22.31
CA ARG A 258 16.33 -13.62 22.04
C ARG A 258 17.35 -12.95 21.12
N VAL A 259 16.88 -12.31 20.05
CA VAL A 259 17.72 -11.54 19.11
C VAL A 259 17.30 -10.08 19.09
N ASN A 260 18.28 -9.18 19.16
CA ASN A 260 18.06 -7.74 19.18
C ASN A 260 17.82 -7.23 17.75
N LEU A 261 16.56 -7.18 17.35
CA LEU A 261 16.19 -6.69 16.01
C LEU A 261 16.60 -5.24 15.83
N LYS A 262 16.46 -4.39 16.85
CA LYS A 262 16.89 -2.99 16.79
C LYS A 262 18.35 -2.84 16.34
N ARG A 263 19.25 -3.66 16.88
CA ARG A 263 20.68 -3.66 16.55
C ARG A 263 20.94 -4.11 15.13
N VAL A 264 20.23 -5.14 14.66
CA VAL A 264 20.29 -5.60 13.26
C VAL A 264 19.94 -4.45 12.32
N PHE A 265 18.80 -3.80 12.53
CA PHE A 265 18.34 -2.73 11.65
C PHE A 265 19.23 -1.47 11.70
N GLN A 266 19.80 -1.16 12.86
CA GLN A 266 20.72 -0.02 13.02
C GLN A 266 22.09 -0.26 12.40
N GLU A 267 22.69 -1.43 12.62
CA GLU A 267 24.04 -1.75 12.12
C GLU A 267 24.04 -2.09 10.63
N GLU A 268 23.00 -2.75 10.13
CA GLU A 268 22.82 -3.09 8.69
C GLU A 268 22.13 -1.96 7.89
N GLN A 269 21.83 -0.81 8.53
CA GLN A 269 21.18 0.36 7.92
C GLN A 269 19.88 0.02 7.15
N LEU A 270 19.09 -0.90 7.69
CA LEU A 270 17.87 -1.38 7.04
C LEU A 270 16.71 -0.39 7.27
N PRO A 271 16.04 0.12 6.21
CA PRO A 271 14.88 0.99 6.36
C PRO A 271 13.64 0.20 6.80
N GLY A 272 12.70 0.87 7.49
CA GLY A 272 11.38 0.31 7.82
C GLY A 272 11.26 -0.41 9.17
N TYR A 273 12.22 -0.23 10.08
CA TYR A 273 12.13 -0.77 11.44
C TYR A 273 10.96 -0.16 12.22
N ASP A 274 10.01 -0.99 12.66
CA ASP A 274 8.98 -0.60 13.63
C ASP A 274 9.59 -0.65 15.05
N PRO A 275 9.69 0.48 15.77
CA PRO A 275 10.25 0.53 17.12
C PRO A 275 9.52 -0.34 18.15
N SER A 276 8.29 -0.77 17.87
CA SER A 276 7.53 -1.69 18.72
C SER A 276 8.01 -3.14 18.65
N LEU A 277 8.82 -3.51 17.65
CA LEU A 277 9.41 -4.84 17.44
C LEU A 277 10.85 -4.90 17.99
N GLY A 278 11.01 -4.65 19.29
CA GLY A 278 12.31 -4.52 19.96
C GLY A 278 13.18 -5.78 19.97
N SER A 279 12.55 -6.96 20.03
CA SER A 279 13.23 -8.25 20.11
C SER A 279 12.38 -9.36 19.48
N CYS A 280 13.02 -10.36 18.86
CA CYS A 280 12.35 -11.62 18.56
C CYS A 280 12.71 -12.66 19.62
N THR A 281 11.72 -13.42 20.10
CA THR A 281 11.88 -14.47 21.10
C THR A 281 11.40 -15.79 20.52
N GLY A 282 12.28 -16.79 20.43
CA GLY A 282 11.95 -18.16 20.01
C GLY A 282 12.15 -19.15 21.15
N GLU A 283 11.28 -20.16 21.26
CA GLU A 283 11.47 -21.28 22.17
C GLU A 283 12.37 -22.34 21.52
N THR A 284 13.34 -22.89 22.27
CA THR A 284 14.29 -23.91 21.78
C THR A 284 13.64 -25.22 21.34
N ASN A 285 12.41 -25.49 21.80
CA ASN A 285 11.69 -26.74 21.49
C ASN A 285 10.50 -26.56 20.54
N ASN A 286 10.22 -25.32 20.11
CA ASN A 286 9.09 -25.03 19.24
C ASN A 286 9.24 -23.67 18.53
N ILE A 287 9.69 -23.68 17.28
CA ILE A 287 9.79 -22.45 16.46
C ILE A 287 8.39 -21.92 16.10
N ASP A 288 7.34 -22.74 16.15
CA ASP A 288 5.98 -22.28 15.90
C ASP A 288 5.57 -21.21 16.93
N LEU A 289 6.20 -21.16 18.10
CA LEU A 289 6.01 -20.15 19.16
C LEU A 289 6.99 -18.96 19.08
N LEU A 290 7.71 -18.79 17.96
CA LEU A 290 8.11 -17.44 17.57
C LEU A 290 6.81 -16.64 17.42
N THR A 291 6.45 -15.89 18.46
CA THR A 291 5.40 -14.89 18.46
C THR A 291 5.86 -13.76 17.55
N TRP A 292 5.84 -14.03 16.26
CA TRP A 292 6.09 -13.07 15.22
C TRP A 292 4.87 -12.13 15.21
N GLY A 293 5.00 -11.06 15.98
CA GLY A 293 4.51 -9.76 15.55
C GLY A 293 5.21 -9.37 14.24
N LEU A 294 5.03 -10.15 13.17
CA LEU A 294 5.41 -9.74 11.82
C LEU A 294 4.31 -8.78 11.36
N VAL A 295 4.35 -7.56 11.91
CA VAL A 295 3.63 -6.44 11.34
C VAL A 295 4.46 -5.97 10.16
N VAL A 296 3.83 -6.07 8.99
CA VAL A 296 4.26 -5.53 7.72
C VAL A 296 4.82 -4.12 7.92
N ASN A 297 6.09 -3.91 7.57
CA ASN A 297 6.53 -2.59 7.14
C ASN A 297 7.25 -2.65 5.81
N VAL A 298 6.75 -1.77 4.96
CA VAL A 298 7.02 -1.58 3.55
C VAL A 298 8.53 -1.34 3.36
N LEU A 299 9.21 -2.24 2.66
CA LEU A 299 10.51 -1.90 2.05
C LEU A 299 10.25 -0.87 0.95
N THR A 300 10.28 0.41 1.30
CA THR A 300 10.44 1.49 0.33
C THR A 300 11.93 1.75 0.17
N TYR A 301 12.51 1.33 -0.95
CA TYR A 301 13.75 1.94 -1.45
C TYR A 301 13.36 3.08 -2.39
N GLU A 302 14.01 4.23 -2.19
CA GLU A 302 13.99 5.41 -3.08
C GLU A 302 14.54 5.10 -4.47
#